data_AF-A0A4Q3YX99-F1
#
_entry.id   AF-A0A4Q3YX99-F1
#
_cell.length_a   1.000
_cell.length_b   1.000
_cell.length_c   1.000
_cell.angle_alpha   90.00
_cell.angle_beta   90.00
_cell.angle_gamma   90.00
#
_symmetry.space_group_name_H-M   'P 1'
#
loop_
_entity.id
_entity.type
_entity.pdbx_description
1 polymer ?
#
loop_
_entity_poly.entity_id
_entity_poly.type
_entity_poly.pdbx_seq_one_letter_code
_entity_poly.pdbx_strand_id
1 'polypeptide(L)'
;MRRMLSRCASEEGSVTLELLLMTPILSFAAFGMLVLFDAQRSQSLDLKAAITVADMLSRERDVVDDTYIDSAWALQKLVNLHDKTPDLRISLLRYHTRDEVDESREVEPHFHVVWSEVRGGALSPLADADMADYLPRLPVMANEDRLIVVETQIDYEQPFDIGLNETKFNAFTFAGPRHVKVCFNNTPSDPSRDLC
;
A
#
# COMPACT_ATOMS: atom_id res chain seq x y z
N MET A 1 -2.56 57.95 50.64
CA MET A 1 -2.44 56.49 50.42
C MET A 1 -2.96 56.04 49.04
N ARG A 2 -2.59 56.70 47.92
CA ARG A 2 -3.09 56.30 46.58
C ARG A 2 -2.12 56.57 45.41
N ARG A 3 -0.82 56.75 45.68
CA ARG A 3 0.20 57.11 44.68
C ARG A 3 1.32 56.08 44.51
N MET A 4 1.14 54.84 44.98
CA MET A 4 2.19 53.81 44.95
C MET A 4 1.87 52.57 44.10
N LEU A 5 0.75 52.55 43.37
CA LEU A 5 0.38 51.42 42.51
C LEU A 5 0.59 51.66 41.01
N SER A 6 1.02 52.85 40.56
CA SER A 6 1.17 53.14 39.12
C SER A 6 2.56 52.78 38.55
N ARG A 7 3.34 51.94 39.23
CA ARG A 7 4.72 51.61 38.83
C ARG A 7 4.96 50.14 38.46
N CYS A 8 3.92 49.31 38.40
CA CYS A 8 4.01 47.91 37.94
C CYS A 8 3.30 47.64 36.60
N ALA A 9 2.76 48.66 35.92
CA ALA A 9 2.19 48.52 34.57
C ALA A 9 3.28 48.72 33.49
N SER A 10 4.45 48.10 33.68
CA SER A 10 5.47 48.06 32.61
C SER A 10 5.24 46.79 31.79
N GLU A 11 4.61 46.97 30.64
CA GLU A 11 4.36 45.91 29.64
C GLU A 11 5.63 45.55 28.84
N GLU A 12 6.76 46.22 29.10
CA GLU A 12 8.02 46.08 28.36
C GLU A 12 8.66 44.70 28.52
N GLY A 13 8.32 43.94 29.57
CA GLY A 13 8.76 42.55 29.77
C GLY A 13 7.84 41.48 29.17
N SER A 14 6.64 41.87 28.67
CA SER A 14 5.62 40.92 28.20
C SER A 14 6.04 40.19 26.93
N VAL A 15 6.64 40.91 25.98
CA VAL A 15 7.00 40.36 24.66
C VAL A 15 8.07 39.27 24.78
N THR A 16 9.04 39.43 25.68
CA THR A 16 10.10 38.43 25.89
C THR A 16 9.55 37.17 26.57
N LEU A 17 8.64 37.32 27.54
CA LEU A 17 8.00 36.19 28.21
C LEU A 17 7.05 35.43 27.26
N GLU A 18 6.31 36.16 26.43
CA GLU A 18 5.44 35.60 25.41
C GLU A 18 6.24 34.82 24.35
N LEU A 19 7.35 35.38 23.87
CA LEU A 19 8.25 34.69 22.95
C LEU A 19 8.84 33.42 23.58
N LEU A 20 9.23 33.47 24.85
CA LEU A 20 9.77 32.31 25.58
C LEU A 20 8.77 31.15 25.65
N LEU A 21 7.47 31.44 25.81
CA LEU A 21 6.40 30.44 25.86
C LEU A 21 5.97 29.95 24.47
N MET A 22 5.92 30.84 23.48
CA MET A 22 5.48 30.49 22.12
C MET A 22 6.55 29.70 21.36
N THR A 23 7.83 30.00 21.55
CA THR A 23 8.94 29.34 20.84
C THR A 23 8.92 27.80 20.96
N PRO A 24 8.81 27.18 22.16
CA PRO A 24 8.77 25.72 22.26
C PRO A 24 7.49 25.12 21.64
N ILE A 25 6.35 25.80 21.75
CA ILE A 25 5.09 25.34 21.15
C ILE A 25 5.19 25.32 19.62
N LEU A 26 5.72 26.41 19.04
CA LEU A 26 5.94 26.51 17.59
C LEU A 26 6.99 25.51 17.11
N SER A 27 8.05 25.28 17.90
CA SER A 27 9.08 24.29 17.58
C SER A 27 8.48 22.88 17.55
N PHE A 28 7.68 22.51 18.55
CA PHE A 28 6.99 21.22 18.58
C PHE A 28 6.03 21.07 17.40
N ALA A 29 5.26 22.11 17.07
CA ALA A 29 4.37 22.10 15.91
C ALA A 29 5.14 21.93 14.58
N ALA A 30 6.31 22.58 14.45
CA ALA A 30 7.17 22.44 13.28
C ALA A 30 7.72 21.01 13.13
N PHE A 31 8.21 20.40 14.22
CA PHE A 31 8.65 19.00 14.20
C PHE A 31 7.50 18.05 13.87
N GLY A 32 6.32 18.25 14.47
CA GLY A 32 5.12 17.46 14.18
C GLY A 32 4.75 17.53 12.70
N MET A 33 4.80 18.71 12.09
CA MET A 33 4.52 18.88 10.67
C MET A 33 5.55 18.14 9.79
N LEU A 34 6.84 18.15 10.15
CA LEU A 34 7.89 17.43 9.41
C LEU A 34 7.67 15.91 9.46
N VAL A 35 7.37 15.34 10.63
CA VAL A 35 7.10 13.90 10.79
C VAL A 35 5.86 13.48 10.02
N LEU A 36 4.78 14.28 10.09
CA LEU A 36 3.55 14.00 9.34
C LEU A 36 3.77 14.08 7.83
N PHE A 37 4.52 15.08 7.36
CA PHE A 37 4.87 15.21 5.94
C PHE A 37 5.67 14.00 5.46
N ASP A 38 6.66 13.55 6.24
CA ASP A 38 7.48 12.40 5.88
C ASP A 38 6.65 11.09 5.86
N ALA A 39 5.76 10.90 6.84
CA ALA A 39 4.86 9.75 6.88
C ALA A 39 3.93 9.71 5.66
N GLN A 40 3.31 10.83 5.31
CA GLN A 40 2.44 10.94 4.13
C GLN A 40 3.21 10.75 2.83
N ARG A 41 4.46 11.22 2.77
CA ARG A 41 5.35 10.97 1.64
C ARG A 41 5.65 9.48 1.49
N SER A 42 5.95 8.79 2.59
CA SER A 42 6.22 7.34 2.60
C SER A 42 5.00 6.55 2.08
N GLN A 43 3.81 6.81 2.63
CA GLN A 43 2.55 6.20 2.15
C GLN A 43 2.29 6.45 0.66
N SER A 44 2.54 7.68 0.21
CA SER A 44 2.33 8.05 -1.20
C SER A 44 3.32 7.36 -2.14
N LEU A 45 4.56 7.12 -1.70
CA LEU A 45 5.56 6.39 -2.48
C LEU A 45 5.18 4.92 -2.59
N ASP A 46 4.76 4.30 -1.49
CA ASP A 46 4.35 2.89 -1.46
C ASP A 46 3.15 2.63 -2.39
N LEU A 47 2.11 3.47 -2.30
CA LEU A 47 0.95 3.39 -3.19
C LEU A 47 1.32 3.60 -4.66
N LYS A 48 2.20 4.56 -4.98
CA LYS A 48 2.65 4.78 -6.36
C LYS A 48 3.44 3.59 -6.89
N ALA A 49 4.25 2.96 -6.04
CA ALA A 49 5.02 1.80 -6.43
C ALA A 49 4.09 0.59 -6.69
N ALA A 50 3.10 0.35 -5.83
CA ALA A 50 2.07 -0.66 -6.05
C ALA A 50 1.27 -0.43 -7.35
N ILE A 51 0.85 0.80 -7.63
CA ILE A 51 0.16 1.16 -8.88
C ILE A 51 1.07 0.95 -10.10
N THR A 52 2.36 1.25 -9.98
CA THR A 52 3.33 1.06 -11.06
C THR A 52 3.50 -0.42 -11.38
N VAL A 53 3.64 -1.28 -10.36
CA VAL A 53 3.70 -2.73 -10.52
C VAL A 53 2.41 -3.27 -11.16
N ALA A 54 1.25 -2.75 -10.75
CA ALA A 54 -0.03 -3.11 -11.33
C ALA A 54 -0.15 -2.71 -12.83
N ASP A 55 0.30 -1.52 -13.23
CA ASP A 55 0.31 -1.11 -14.66
C ASP A 55 1.34 -1.90 -15.48
N MET A 56 2.49 -2.25 -14.88
CA MET A 56 3.50 -3.11 -15.51
C MET A 56 2.90 -4.47 -15.85
N LEU A 57 2.31 -5.16 -14.86
CA LEU A 57 1.63 -6.45 -15.04
C LEU A 57 0.41 -6.38 -15.97
N SER A 58 -0.37 -5.30 -15.89
CA SER A 58 -1.55 -5.11 -16.75
C SER A 58 -1.19 -5.09 -18.24
N ARG A 59 0.03 -4.64 -18.59
CA ARG A 59 0.53 -4.56 -19.96
C ARG A 59 1.34 -5.77 -20.40
N GLU A 60 1.69 -6.65 -19.47
CA GLU A 60 2.46 -7.85 -19.75
C GLU A 60 1.69 -8.76 -20.72
N ARG A 61 2.43 -9.41 -21.60
CA ARG A 61 1.88 -10.32 -22.63
C ARG A 61 2.43 -11.72 -22.50
N ASP A 62 3.66 -11.82 -22.00
CA ASP A 62 4.35 -13.07 -21.85
C ASP A 62 4.02 -13.69 -20.48
N VAL A 63 4.44 -14.93 -20.30
CA VAL A 63 4.26 -15.64 -19.03
C VAL A 63 5.20 -15.02 -17.99
N VAL A 64 4.63 -14.67 -16.84
CA VAL A 64 5.34 -14.09 -15.70
C VAL A 64 6.03 -15.22 -14.93
N ASP A 65 7.29 -15.01 -14.56
CA ASP A 65 8.10 -15.93 -13.75
C ASP A 65 8.52 -15.29 -12.42
N ASP A 66 9.21 -16.05 -11.57
CA ASP A 66 9.73 -15.52 -10.31
C ASP A 66 10.71 -14.37 -10.53
N THR A 67 11.50 -14.41 -11.61
CA THR A 67 12.45 -13.34 -11.97
C THR A 67 11.75 -12.02 -12.19
N TYR A 68 10.61 -12.03 -12.88
CA TYR A 68 9.80 -10.85 -13.12
C TYR A 68 9.25 -10.29 -11.80
N ILE A 69 8.71 -11.14 -10.93
CA ILE A 69 8.19 -10.74 -9.62
C ILE A 69 9.34 -10.19 -8.74
N ASP A 70 10.53 -10.80 -8.77
CA ASP A 70 11.72 -10.31 -8.07
C ASP A 70 12.16 -8.94 -8.59
N SER A 71 12.06 -8.71 -9.90
CA SER A 71 12.36 -7.40 -10.50
C SER A 71 11.36 -6.33 -10.07
N ALA A 72 10.07 -6.68 -9.99
CA ALA A 72 9.03 -5.79 -9.47
C ALA A 72 9.27 -5.46 -7.98
N TRP A 73 9.69 -6.44 -7.19
CA TRP A 73 10.06 -6.25 -5.80
C TRP A 73 11.32 -5.39 -5.64
N ALA A 74 12.31 -5.55 -6.51
CA ALA A 74 13.49 -4.70 -6.54
C ALA A 74 13.14 -3.24 -6.89
N LEU A 75 12.16 -3.00 -7.77
CA LEU A 75 11.63 -1.67 -8.03
C LEU A 75 10.92 -1.09 -6.80
N GLN A 76 10.10 -1.87 -6.09
CA GLN A 76 9.49 -1.46 -4.83
C GLN A 76 10.55 -0.99 -3.82
N LYS A 77 11.61 -1.79 -3.64
CA LYS A 77 12.76 -1.46 -2.79
C LYS A 77 13.49 -0.20 -3.20
N LEU A 78 13.59 0.07 -4.51
CA LEU A 78 14.28 1.26 -5.01
C LEU A 78 13.49 2.54 -4.72
N VAL A 79 12.16 2.47 -4.79
CA VAL A 79 11.26 3.61 -4.59
C VAL A 79 11.06 3.90 -3.11
N ASN A 80 11.01 2.86 -2.27
CA ASN A 80 10.87 3.00 -0.82
C ASN A 80 12.21 3.38 -0.18
N LEU A 81 12.22 4.53 0.50
CA LEU A 81 13.43 5.12 1.09
C LEU A 81 13.71 4.62 2.52
N HIS A 82 12.65 4.27 3.25
CA HIS A 82 12.71 3.92 4.67
C HIS A 82 12.83 2.42 4.91
N ASP A 83 12.07 1.62 4.14
CA ASP A 83 12.06 0.17 4.28
C ASP A 83 12.89 -0.48 3.16
N LYS A 84 13.91 -1.25 3.55
CA LYS A 84 14.78 -2.00 2.62
C LYS A 84 14.27 -3.40 2.32
N THR A 85 13.27 -3.85 3.05
CA THR A 85 12.63 -5.16 2.93
C THR A 85 11.10 -5.01 2.89
N PRO A 86 10.56 -4.19 1.97
CA PRO A 86 9.11 -4.04 1.82
C PRO A 86 8.51 -5.39 1.44
N ASP A 87 7.30 -5.66 1.89
CA ASP A 87 6.53 -6.80 1.45
C ASP A 87 5.74 -6.44 0.19
N LEU A 88 5.68 -7.37 -0.76
CA LEU A 88 4.93 -7.27 -2.00
C LEU A 88 4.17 -8.56 -2.23
N ARG A 89 2.86 -8.46 -2.41
CA ARG A 89 2.00 -9.55 -2.88
C ARG A 89 1.35 -9.16 -4.18
N ILE A 90 1.45 -10.04 -5.16
CA ILE A 90 0.80 -9.89 -6.46
C ILE A 90 -0.08 -11.12 -6.65
N SER A 91 -1.37 -10.89 -6.90
CA SER A 91 -2.33 -11.97 -7.10
C SER A 91 -3.14 -11.72 -8.36
N LEU A 92 -3.47 -12.80 -9.07
CA LEU A 92 -4.42 -12.78 -10.15
C LEU A 92 -5.71 -13.47 -9.69
N LEU A 93 -6.79 -12.72 -9.73
CA LEU A 93 -8.13 -13.18 -9.41
C LEU A 93 -8.95 -13.36 -10.69
N ARG A 94 -9.88 -14.29 -10.65
CA ARG A 94 -10.90 -14.50 -11.69
C ARG A 94 -12.28 -14.37 -11.07
N TYR A 95 -13.17 -13.67 -11.75
CA TYR A 95 -14.52 -13.41 -11.24
C TYR A 95 -15.53 -14.38 -11.86
N HIS A 96 -16.33 -15.03 -11.02
CA HIS A 96 -17.35 -15.99 -11.43
C HIS A 96 -18.73 -15.56 -10.95
N THR A 97 -19.70 -15.60 -11.87
CA THR A 97 -21.13 -15.42 -11.59
C THR A 97 -21.97 -16.61 -12.09
N ARG A 98 -21.31 -17.59 -12.71
CA ARG A 98 -21.91 -18.81 -13.25
C ARG A 98 -21.21 -20.04 -12.70
N ASP A 99 -21.94 -21.14 -12.69
CA ASP A 99 -21.41 -22.43 -12.29
C ASP A 99 -20.41 -22.93 -13.36
N GLU A 100 -19.25 -23.43 -12.93
CA GLU A 100 -18.24 -23.98 -13.85
C GLU A 100 -18.74 -25.25 -14.56
N VAL A 101 -19.65 -26.00 -13.92
CA VAL A 101 -20.18 -27.27 -14.46
C VAL A 101 -21.41 -27.04 -15.33
N ASP A 102 -22.20 -26.01 -15.03
CA ASP A 102 -23.40 -25.63 -15.78
C ASP A 102 -23.42 -24.11 -16.01
N GLU A 103 -22.86 -23.69 -17.14
CA GLU A 103 -22.79 -22.27 -17.54
C GLU A 103 -24.17 -21.58 -17.62
N SER A 104 -25.26 -22.36 -17.67
CA SER A 104 -26.63 -21.81 -17.67
C SER A 104 -27.12 -21.44 -16.27
N ARG A 105 -26.44 -21.91 -15.21
CA ARG A 105 -26.81 -21.71 -13.82
C ARG A 105 -26.05 -20.54 -13.21
N GLU A 106 -26.79 -19.55 -12.73
CA GLU A 106 -26.22 -18.45 -11.95
C GLU A 106 -25.85 -18.91 -10.54
N VAL A 107 -24.67 -18.48 -10.08
CA VAL A 107 -24.13 -18.76 -8.74
C VAL A 107 -23.87 -17.43 -8.05
N GLU A 108 -23.76 -17.46 -6.72
CA GLU A 108 -23.35 -16.27 -5.98
C GLU A 108 -22.01 -15.74 -6.51
N PRO A 109 -21.90 -14.42 -6.76
CA PRO A 109 -20.72 -13.82 -7.33
C PRO A 109 -19.53 -13.99 -6.38
N HIS A 110 -18.45 -14.59 -6.87
CA HIS A 110 -17.25 -14.81 -6.08
C HIS A 110 -15.99 -14.63 -6.93
N PHE A 111 -14.88 -14.39 -6.25
CA PHE A 111 -13.55 -14.41 -6.86
C PHE A 111 -12.88 -15.75 -6.56
N HIS A 112 -12.10 -16.24 -7.51
CA HIS A 112 -11.18 -17.36 -7.37
C HIS A 112 -9.75 -16.87 -7.60
N VAL A 113 -8.79 -17.33 -6.80
CA VAL A 113 -7.38 -17.00 -6.93
C VAL A 113 -6.74 -17.92 -7.96
N VAL A 114 -6.34 -17.37 -9.12
CA VAL A 114 -5.62 -18.14 -10.14
C VAL A 114 -4.19 -18.43 -9.70
N TRP A 115 -3.51 -17.41 -9.19
CA TRP A 115 -2.19 -17.51 -8.58
C TRP A 115 -1.95 -16.31 -7.66
N SER A 116 -1.07 -16.49 -6.68
CA SER A 116 -0.65 -15.43 -5.77
C SER A 116 0.81 -15.64 -5.39
N GLU A 117 1.63 -14.63 -5.66
CA GLU A 117 3.06 -14.63 -5.40
C GLU A 117 3.41 -13.53 -4.41
N VAL A 118 4.32 -13.85 -3.48
CA VAL A 118 4.73 -12.95 -2.41
C VAL A 118 6.25 -12.83 -2.38
N ARG A 119 6.73 -11.63 -2.07
CA ARG A 119 8.11 -11.32 -1.73
C ARG A 119 8.15 -10.53 -0.41
N GLY A 120 9.11 -10.84 0.44
CA GLY A 120 9.16 -10.35 1.82
C GLY A 120 8.89 -11.48 2.82
N GLY A 121 8.41 -11.13 4.02
CA GLY A 121 8.17 -12.07 5.12
C GLY A 121 6.90 -11.85 5.93
N ALA A 122 6.17 -10.74 5.75
CA ALA A 122 4.96 -10.45 6.52
C ALA A 122 3.67 -10.88 5.80
N LEU A 123 3.62 -10.82 4.47
CA LEU A 123 2.46 -11.23 3.68
C LEU A 123 2.50 -12.72 3.37
N SER A 124 1.33 -13.34 3.18
CA SER A 124 1.17 -14.73 2.73
C SER A 124 0.41 -14.75 1.39
N PRO A 125 0.67 -15.75 0.52
CA PRO A 125 -0.09 -15.92 -0.71
C PRO A 125 -1.58 -16.01 -0.43
N LEU A 126 -2.37 -15.42 -1.31
CA LEU A 126 -3.82 -15.42 -1.23
C LEU A 126 -4.38 -16.80 -1.58
N ALA A 127 -5.39 -17.25 -0.84
CA ALA A 127 -6.16 -18.45 -1.13
C ALA A 127 -7.63 -18.11 -1.37
N ASP A 128 -8.38 -19.03 -1.98
CA ASP A 128 -9.82 -18.84 -2.23
C ASP A 128 -10.62 -18.61 -0.94
N ALA A 129 -10.17 -19.19 0.16
CA ALA A 129 -10.77 -18.99 1.48
C ALA A 129 -10.73 -17.52 1.94
N ASP A 130 -9.75 -16.73 1.47
CA ASP A 130 -9.60 -15.32 1.84
C ASP A 130 -10.58 -14.42 1.07
N MET A 131 -11.18 -14.90 -0.02
CA MET A 131 -11.96 -14.07 -0.95
C MET A 131 -13.22 -13.46 -0.33
N ALA A 132 -13.76 -14.07 0.73
CA ALA A 132 -14.88 -13.53 1.49
C ALA A 132 -14.56 -12.13 2.07
N ASP A 133 -13.31 -11.90 2.50
CA ASP A 133 -12.88 -10.63 3.10
C ASP A 133 -12.55 -9.56 2.04
N TYR A 134 -12.22 -9.98 0.81
CA TYR A 134 -11.89 -9.07 -0.29
C TYR A 134 -13.11 -8.64 -1.11
N LEU A 135 -14.19 -9.44 -1.11
CA LEU A 135 -15.42 -9.15 -1.82
C LEU A 135 -15.92 -7.70 -1.68
N PRO A 136 -15.97 -7.07 -0.47
CA PRO A 136 -16.43 -5.69 -0.35
C PRO A 136 -15.45 -4.63 -0.85
N ARG A 137 -14.18 -4.99 -1.09
CA ARG A 137 -13.12 -4.06 -1.53
C ARG A 137 -12.88 -4.08 -3.04
N LEU A 138 -13.39 -5.11 -3.71
CA LEU A 138 -13.20 -5.34 -5.15
C LEU A 138 -14.45 -4.90 -5.93
N PRO A 139 -14.27 -4.42 -7.18
CA PRO A 139 -15.39 -4.06 -8.04
C PRO A 139 -16.12 -5.30 -8.56
N VAL A 140 -17.41 -5.15 -8.87
CA VAL A 140 -18.19 -6.17 -9.63
C VAL A 140 -17.72 -6.17 -11.09
N MET A 141 -17.46 -7.34 -11.66
CA MET A 141 -16.93 -7.52 -13.02
C MET A 141 -17.84 -8.39 -13.89
N ALA A 142 -17.49 -8.63 -15.17
CA ALA A 142 -18.19 -9.64 -15.96
C ALA A 142 -17.66 -11.05 -15.64
N ASN A 143 -18.47 -12.07 -15.88
CA ASN A 143 -18.07 -13.47 -15.68
C ASN A 143 -16.80 -13.79 -16.49
N GLU A 144 -15.87 -14.52 -15.90
CA GLU A 144 -14.54 -14.87 -16.44
C GLU A 144 -13.56 -13.68 -16.58
N ASP A 145 -13.94 -12.47 -16.16
CA ASP A 145 -12.98 -11.37 -16.12
C ASP A 145 -11.89 -11.63 -15.07
N ARG A 146 -10.71 -11.10 -15.36
CA ARG A 146 -9.53 -11.22 -14.51
C ARG A 146 -9.19 -9.89 -13.86
N LEU A 147 -8.69 -9.96 -12.64
CA LEU A 147 -8.27 -8.80 -11.87
C LEU A 147 -6.90 -9.04 -11.25
N ILE A 148 -5.98 -8.13 -11.47
CA ILE A 148 -4.67 -8.13 -10.82
C ILE A 148 -4.80 -7.33 -9.54
N VAL A 149 -4.43 -7.93 -8.42
CA VAL A 149 -4.40 -7.30 -7.11
C VAL A 149 -2.94 -7.19 -6.67
N VAL A 150 -2.52 -5.98 -6.33
CA VAL A 150 -1.17 -5.69 -5.83
C VAL A 150 -1.30 -5.07 -4.46
N GLU A 151 -0.62 -5.72 -3.51
CA GLU A 151 -0.59 -5.32 -2.12
C GLU A 151 0.84 -5.15 -1.67
N THR A 152 1.10 -4.09 -0.93
CA THR A 152 2.41 -3.80 -0.36
C THR A 152 2.25 -3.50 1.10
N GLN A 153 3.27 -3.85 1.87
CA GLN A 153 3.38 -3.47 3.26
C GLN A 153 4.80 -2.98 3.52
N ILE A 154 4.91 -1.86 4.22
CA ILE A 154 6.18 -1.27 4.63
C ILE A 154 6.19 -0.96 6.11
N ASP A 155 7.36 -1.15 6.73
CA ASP A 155 7.62 -0.73 8.09
C ASP A 155 8.19 0.70 8.06
N TYR A 156 7.43 1.68 8.56
CA TYR A 156 7.85 3.08 8.61
C TYR A 156 8.49 3.44 9.95
N GLU A 157 9.74 3.87 9.90
CA GLU A 157 10.48 4.42 11.03
C GLU A 157 10.43 5.95 11.00
N GLN A 158 10.07 6.56 12.13
CA GLN A 158 9.92 8.00 12.21
C GLN A 158 11.26 8.69 12.38
N PRO A 159 11.50 9.84 11.71
CA PRO A 159 12.76 10.57 11.86
C PRO A 159 12.92 11.22 13.25
N PHE A 160 11.81 11.52 13.93
CA PHE A 160 11.79 12.05 15.28
C PHE A 160 10.66 11.39 16.08
N ASP A 161 10.96 10.92 17.29
CA ASP A 161 9.95 10.40 18.21
C ASP A 161 9.12 11.56 18.76
N ILE A 162 7.88 11.66 18.27
CA ILE A 162 6.87 12.60 18.74
C ILE A 162 5.77 11.89 19.55
N GLY A 163 6.05 10.69 20.06
CA GLY A 163 5.12 9.86 20.83
C GLY A 163 4.14 9.06 19.97
N LEU A 164 4.50 8.77 18.72
CA LEU A 164 3.74 7.92 17.82
C LEU A 164 4.41 6.54 17.75
N ASN A 165 3.64 5.46 17.90
CA ASN A 165 4.17 4.10 17.82
C ASN A 165 4.57 3.73 16.38
N GLU A 166 5.35 2.64 16.25
CA GLU A 166 5.66 1.98 14.98
C GLU A 166 4.41 1.85 14.12
N THR A 167 4.47 2.36 12.90
CA THR A 167 3.33 2.40 11.98
C THR A 167 3.68 1.59 10.74
N LYS A 168 2.97 0.47 10.58
CA LYS A 168 2.97 -0.29 9.33
C LYS A 168 2.05 0.41 8.35
N PHE A 169 2.54 0.66 7.14
CA PHE A 169 1.70 1.17 6.07
C PHE A 169 1.43 0.08 5.05
N ASN A 170 0.16 -0.08 4.72
CA ASN A 170 -0.29 -1.04 3.72
C ASN A 170 -0.86 -0.27 2.53
N ALA A 171 -0.41 -0.57 1.32
CA ALA A 171 -1.09 -0.13 0.12
C ALA A 171 -1.80 -1.30 -0.55
N PHE A 172 -2.96 -1.01 -1.11
CA PHE A 172 -3.79 -1.96 -1.82
C PHE A 172 -4.26 -1.30 -3.11
N THR A 173 -3.99 -1.94 -4.24
CA THR A 173 -4.47 -1.48 -5.54
C THR A 173 -4.83 -2.66 -6.42
N PHE A 174 -5.66 -2.40 -7.41
CA PHE A 174 -6.07 -3.40 -8.38
C PHE A 174 -6.08 -2.80 -9.78
N ALA A 175 -5.83 -3.65 -10.78
CA ALA A 175 -5.89 -3.29 -12.19
C ALA A 175 -6.43 -4.46 -13.01
N GLY A 176 -7.24 -4.16 -14.02
CA GLY A 176 -7.60 -5.14 -15.04
C GLY A 176 -6.42 -5.39 -15.98
N PRO A 177 -6.17 -6.62 -16.44
CA PRO A 177 -5.20 -6.88 -17.50
C PRO A 177 -5.70 -6.29 -18.82
N ARG A 178 -4.82 -5.59 -19.56
CA ARG A 178 -5.15 -5.04 -20.89
C ARG A 178 -5.12 -6.10 -21.99
N HIS A 179 -4.38 -7.18 -21.76
CA HIS A 179 -4.29 -8.32 -22.67
C HIS A 179 -4.95 -9.55 -22.02
N VAL A 180 -5.28 -10.55 -22.84
CA VAL A 180 -6.21 -11.63 -22.45
C VAL A 180 -5.68 -12.53 -21.35
N LYS A 181 -4.35 -12.71 -21.22
CA LYS A 181 -3.76 -13.66 -20.28
C LYS A 181 -2.48 -13.12 -19.66
N VAL A 182 -2.50 -12.90 -18.35
CA VAL A 182 -1.30 -12.85 -17.52
C VAL A 182 -1.24 -14.22 -16.85
N CYS A 183 -0.29 -15.06 -17.24
CA CYS A 183 -0.10 -16.38 -16.67
C CYS A 183 1.18 -16.40 -15.85
N PHE A 184 1.25 -17.30 -14.86
CA PHE A 184 2.44 -17.49 -14.08
C PHE A 184 3.05 -18.87 -14.32
N ASN A 185 4.36 -18.94 -14.57
CA ASN A 185 5.11 -20.19 -14.68
C ASN A 185 6.59 -19.98 -14.30
N ASN A 186 7.07 -20.74 -13.32
CA ASN A 186 8.46 -20.72 -12.88
C ASN A 186 9.36 -21.76 -13.60
N THR A 187 8.79 -22.50 -14.55
CA THR A 187 9.46 -23.55 -15.33
C THR A 187 9.23 -23.32 -16.82
N PRO A 188 10.02 -22.44 -17.47
CA PRO A 188 9.77 -22.01 -18.85
C PRO A 188 9.91 -23.15 -19.88
N SER A 189 10.49 -24.29 -19.51
CA SER A 189 10.59 -25.47 -20.35
C SER A 189 9.29 -26.30 -20.43
N ASP A 190 8.31 -26.07 -19.55
CA ASP A 190 7.07 -26.84 -19.46
C ASP A 190 5.83 -25.94 -19.43
N PRO A 191 5.18 -25.70 -20.60
CA PRO A 191 4.00 -24.85 -20.69
C PRO A 191 2.74 -25.49 -20.08
N SER A 192 2.78 -26.77 -19.67
CA SER A 192 1.63 -27.41 -18.99
C SER A 192 1.44 -26.90 -17.56
N ARG A 193 2.42 -26.17 -17.02
CA ARG A 193 2.41 -25.60 -15.67
C ARG A 193 2.00 -24.12 -15.65
N ASP A 194 1.58 -23.57 -16.78
CA ASP A 194 1.09 -22.20 -16.88
C ASP A 194 -0.19 -22.04 -16.04
N LEU A 195 -0.10 -21.24 -14.96
CA LEU A 195 -1.25 -20.85 -14.16
C LEU A 195 -1.96 -19.69 -14.85
N CYS A 196 -2.97 -20.03 -15.65
CA CYS A 196 -3.88 -19.13 -16.33
C CYS A 196 -5.32 -19.45 -15.90
#